data_AF-A0A8H5KRZ1-F1
#
_entry.id   AF-A0A8H5KRZ1-F1
#
_cell.length_a   1.000
_cell.length_b   1.000
_cell.length_c   1.000
_cell.angle_alpha   90.00
_cell.angle_beta   90.00
_cell.angle_gamma   90.00
#
_symmetry.space_group_name_H-M   'P 1'
#
loop_
_entity.id
_entity.type
_entity.pdbx_description
1 polymer ?
#
loop_
_entity_poly.entity_id
_entity_poly.type
_entity_poly.pdbx_seq_one_letter_code
_entity_poly.pdbx_strand_id
1 'polypeptide(L)'
;MSSTTATTTSKVSLSTSQPKDRLHQIPQFSTPEAKRRWQLEQMAGAFRIFARLGFADGGSGHISLRDPVQPDTFWLNPYGVHFGLLKVSDMVHVNEDGERIGGADRPVNTAGFIIHAAIHKRRPDINAACHFHSPYGRAWSTFGKPIDMLNQDSCMFYNDLAVYANFGGVVFAKEEGLRLADTLGPTKKNLILQNHGILTSGGTIAEAAAFFIALERACQTQLLVEASITGSGLQKTFVGDEEAQYTKDGTGTPEVMYMQFEPEYQYILARMLKYQRFGLGNEFPLKPIGVIARSTRANVPEMAVIRESPYTDTARINAQLQQVSAFQSRTVIGQHPDRSVNRGNGQEAGNLNEGRRSYRLEIGLPGLGSGQEAAAGNDADSPSLCESCRGLHKTINKSIFVVAIGDNLSF
;
A
#
# COMPACT_ATOMS: atom_id res chain seq x y z
N MET A 1 -55.42 33.58 -27.76
CA MET A 1 -54.01 33.99 -27.61
C MET A 1 -53.93 34.76 -26.30
N SER A 2 -53.18 34.44 -25.25
CA SER A 2 -51.97 33.63 -25.03
C SER A 2 -52.07 33.09 -23.58
N SER A 3 -52.09 31.78 -23.34
CA SER A 3 -50.95 30.97 -22.86
C SER A 3 -50.13 31.63 -21.74
N THR A 4 -50.40 31.25 -20.48
CA THR A 4 -49.37 31.22 -19.42
C THR A 4 -49.54 29.93 -18.61
N THR A 5 -48.68 28.96 -18.89
CA THR A 5 -48.59 27.68 -18.18
C THR A 5 -47.73 27.85 -16.93
N ALA A 6 -48.31 27.60 -15.75
CA ALA A 6 -47.57 27.43 -14.51
C ALA A 6 -47.02 26.00 -14.46
N THR A 7 -45.70 25.85 -14.48
CA THR A 7 -45.03 24.56 -14.30
C THR A 7 -44.86 24.28 -12.81
N THR A 8 -45.77 23.48 -12.27
CA THR A 8 -45.62 22.87 -10.95
C THR A 8 -44.59 21.74 -11.07
N THR A 9 -43.39 21.93 -10.54
CA THR A 9 -42.39 20.87 -10.41
C THR A 9 -42.83 19.88 -9.33
N SER A 10 -43.40 18.76 -9.77
CA SER A 10 -43.67 17.60 -8.93
C SER A 10 -42.35 17.02 -8.43
N LYS A 11 -42.19 16.97 -7.10
CA LYS A 11 -41.15 16.19 -6.43
C LYS A 11 -41.30 14.74 -6.87
N VAL A 12 -40.28 14.21 -7.56
CA VAL A 12 -40.16 12.79 -7.85
C VAL A 12 -39.87 12.09 -6.52
N SER A 13 -40.90 11.50 -5.91
CA SER A 13 -40.71 10.51 -4.86
C SER A 13 -40.17 9.25 -5.53
N LEU A 14 -38.86 9.00 -5.40
CA LEU A 14 -38.29 7.70 -5.76
C LEU A 14 -38.82 6.65 -4.78
N SER A 15 -39.84 5.95 -5.24
CA SER A 15 -40.37 4.71 -4.69
C SER A 15 -39.20 3.76 -4.35
N THR A 16 -39.13 3.35 -3.09
CA THR A 16 -38.31 2.24 -2.60
C THR A 16 -38.72 0.96 -3.33
N SER A 17 -38.07 0.66 -4.45
CA SER A 17 -38.21 -0.61 -5.14
C SER A 17 -37.55 -1.71 -4.29
N GLN A 18 -38.30 -2.78 -4.09
CA GLN A 18 -37.86 -4.11 -3.62
C GLN A 18 -36.41 -4.44 -4.04
N PRO A 19 -35.63 -5.15 -3.20
CA PRO A 19 -34.22 -5.40 -3.47
C PRO A 19 -34.09 -6.18 -4.78
N LYS A 20 -33.57 -5.54 -5.82
CA LYS A 20 -33.05 -6.25 -7.00
C LYS A 20 -32.07 -7.29 -6.46
N ASP A 21 -32.25 -8.56 -6.82
CA ASP A 21 -31.35 -9.64 -6.44
C ASP A 21 -29.91 -9.18 -6.62
N ARG A 22 -29.20 -8.97 -5.51
CA ARG A 22 -27.79 -8.57 -5.56
C ARG A 22 -27.02 -9.71 -6.26
N LEU A 23 -26.12 -9.37 -7.18
CA LEU A 23 -25.36 -10.33 -7.99
C LEU A 23 -24.65 -11.39 -7.11
N HIS A 24 -24.18 -10.97 -5.94
CA HIS A 24 -23.58 -11.83 -4.92
C HIS A 24 -24.23 -11.54 -3.56
N GLN A 25 -24.57 -12.60 -2.82
CA GLN A 25 -25.11 -12.53 -1.47
C GLN A 25 -24.18 -13.27 -0.51
N ILE A 26 -23.99 -12.73 0.70
CA ILE A 26 -23.22 -13.41 1.74
C ILE A 26 -23.96 -14.71 2.10
N PRO A 27 -23.33 -15.89 1.92
CA PRO A 27 -23.99 -17.15 2.18
C PRO A 27 -24.34 -17.33 3.66
N GLN A 28 -25.48 -17.97 3.91
CA GLN A 28 -25.88 -18.42 5.24
C GLN A 28 -25.50 -19.90 5.41
N PHE A 29 -25.15 -20.29 6.63
CA PHE A 29 -24.67 -21.64 6.93
C PHE A 29 -25.54 -22.29 8.01
N SER A 30 -25.89 -23.55 7.81
CA SER A 30 -26.67 -24.33 8.76
C SER A 30 -25.89 -24.73 10.02
N THR A 31 -24.55 -24.76 9.95
CA THR A 31 -23.69 -25.08 11.09
C THR A 31 -22.51 -24.10 11.22
N PRO A 32 -22.05 -23.83 12.45
CA PRO A 32 -20.82 -23.07 12.71
C PRO A 32 -19.57 -23.65 12.01
N GLU A 33 -19.46 -24.97 11.90
CA GLU A 33 -18.33 -25.65 11.26
C GLU A 33 -18.29 -25.41 9.75
N ALA A 34 -19.47 -25.40 9.09
CA ALA A 34 -19.57 -25.05 7.67
C ALA A 34 -19.16 -23.59 7.44
N LYS A 35 -19.60 -22.68 8.32
CA LYS A 35 -19.18 -21.27 8.30
C LYS A 35 -17.67 -21.12 8.51
N ARG A 36 -17.08 -21.84 9.49
CA ARG A 36 -15.62 -21.86 9.72
C ARG A 36 -14.89 -22.27 8.44
N ARG A 37 -15.30 -23.40 7.84
CA ARG A 37 -14.64 -23.91 6.62
C ARG A 37 -14.67 -22.88 5.51
N TRP A 38 -15.83 -22.30 5.23
CA TRP A 38 -15.99 -21.27 4.22
C TRP A 38 -15.12 -20.04 4.51
N GLN A 39 -15.11 -19.52 5.75
CA GLN A 39 -14.28 -18.36 6.08
C GLN A 39 -12.78 -18.64 5.94
N LEU A 40 -12.32 -19.84 6.29
CA LEU A 40 -10.91 -20.24 6.10
C LEU A 40 -10.53 -20.36 4.62
N GLU A 41 -11.45 -20.81 3.76
CA GLU A 41 -11.25 -20.82 2.31
C GLU A 41 -11.13 -19.39 1.77
N GLN A 42 -12.03 -18.49 2.18
CA GLN A 42 -11.94 -17.06 1.84
C GLN A 42 -10.62 -16.46 2.35
N MET A 43 -10.15 -16.84 3.54
CA MET A 43 -8.91 -16.36 4.14
C MET A 43 -7.68 -16.77 3.32
N ALA A 44 -7.58 -18.04 2.96
CA ALA A 44 -6.53 -18.52 2.05
C ALA A 44 -6.62 -17.83 0.67
N GLY A 45 -7.85 -17.61 0.18
CA GLY A 45 -8.12 -16.84 -1.03
C GLY A 45 -7.59 -15.42 -0.95
N ALA A 46 -7.92 -14.69 0.13
CA ALA A 46 -7.53 -13.30 0.35
C ALA A 46 -6.00 -13.13 0.33
N PHE A 47 -5.25 -14.00 1.01
CA PHE A 47 -3.78 -13.98 0.94
C PHE A 47 -3.26 -14.13 -0.49
N ARG A 48 -3.85 -15.05 -1.27
CA ARG A 48 -3.43 -15.28 -2.66
C ARG A 48 -3.83 -14.14 -3.59
N ILE A 49 -4.97 -13.50 -3.35
CA ILE A 49 -5.37 -12.25 -4.01
C ILE A 49 -4.32 -11.17 -3.71
N PHE A 50 -3.98 -10.97 -2.44
CA PHE A 50 -3.02 -9.94 -2.01
C PHE A 50 -1.62 -10.18 -2.58
N ALA A 51 -1.16 -11.43 -2.61
CA ALA A 51 0.08 -11.80 -3.27
C ALA A 51 0.07 -11.43 -4.76
N ARG A 52 -1.02 -11.75 -5.46
CA ARG A 52 -1.18 -11.44 -6.89
C ARG A 52 -1.25 -9.94 -7.17
N LEU A 53 -1.82 -9.17 -6.24
CA LEU A 53 -1.90 -7.71 -6.33
C LEU A 53 -0.59 -7.01 -5.88
N GLY A 54 0.42 -7.77 -5.45
CA GLY A 54 1.72 -7.21 -5.04
C GLY A 54 1.75 -6.62 -3.63
N PHE A 55 0.83 -7.05 -2.75
CA PHE A 55 0.76 -6.55 -1.36
C PHE A 55 1.60 -7.38 -0.38
N ALA A 56 2.18 -8.50 -0.84
CA ALA A 56 3.09 -9.31 -0.04
C ALA A 56 4.44 -8.59 0.11
N ASP A 57 4.94 -8.51 1.35
CA ASP A 57 6.25 -7.92 1.65
C ASP A 57 7.00 -8.81 2.65
N GLY A 58 7.81 -9.74 2.12
CA GLY A 58 8.52 -10.72 2.93
C GLY A 58 7.60 -11.50 3.86
N GLY A 59 7.90 -11.47 5.16
CA GLY A 59 7.09 -12.10 6.21
C GLY A 59 6.07 -11.17 6.90
N SER A 60 5.94 -9.92 6.45
CA SER A 60 5.06 -8.92 7.05
C SER A 60 3.64 -9.02 6.52
N GLY A 61 2.67 -8.88 7.43
CA GLY A 61 1.24 -8.90 7.14
C GLY A 61 0.54 -10.12 7.70
N HIS A 62 -0.71 -9.93 8.10
CA HIS A 62 -1.53 -10.96 8.72
C HIS A 62 -3.02 -10.66 8.58
N ILE A 63 -3.78 -11.76 8.56
CA ILE A 63 -5.23 -11.74 8.66
C ILE A 63 -5.59 -12.53 9.91
N SER A 64 -6.50 -12.00 10.72
CA SER A 64 -7.13 -12.74 11.82
C SER A 64 -8.60 -12.97 11.51
N LEU A 65 -9.10 -14.11 11.99
CA LEU A 65 -10.49 -14.51 11.86
C LEU A 65 -11.00 -15.07 13.18
N ARG A 66 -12.01 -14.43 13.78
CA ARG A 66 -12.74 -14.99 14.92
C ARG A 66 -13.41 -16.29 14.51
N ASP A 67 -13.19 -17.33 15.29
CA ASP A 67 -13.77 -18.63 15.02
C ASP A 67 -15.29 -18.64 15.31
N PRO A 68 -16.15 -19.09 14.37
CA PRO A 68 -17.59 -19.08 14.59
C PRO A 68 -18.09 -20.20 15.53
N VAL A 69 -17.26 -21.19 15.87
CA VAL A 69 -17.60 -22.28 16.80
C VAL A 69 -17.15 -21.95 18.22
N GLN A 70 -15.99 -21.31 18.37
CA GLN A 70 -15.37 -20.86 19.62
C GLN A 70 -15.06 -19.36 19.52
N PRO A 71 -16.03 -18.46 19.78
CA PRO A 71 -15.93 -17.03 19.49
C PRO A 71 -14.84 -16.24 20.22
N ASP A 72 -14.21 -16.84 21.23
CA ASP A 72 -13.06 -16.36 22.00
C ASP A 72 -11.70 -16.77 21.39
N THR A 73 -11.71 -17.45 20.24
CA THR A 73 -10.51 -17.95 19.58
C THR A 73 -10.41 -17.45 18.13
N PHE A 74 -9.21 -17.53 17.55
CA PHE A 74 -8.90 -16.90 16.26
C PHE A 74 -8.05 -17.76 15.34
N TRP A 75 -8.28 -17.65 14.03
CA TRP A 75 -7.41 -18.24 13.01
C TRP A 75 -6.47 -17.20 12.42
N LEU A 76 -5.23 -17.62 12.18
CA LEU A 76 -4.14 -16.80 11.65
C LEU A 76 -3.39 -17.53 10.53
N ASN A 77 -2.71 -16.77 9.67
CA ASN A 77 -1.68 -17.32 8.82
C ASN A 77 -0.41 -17.70 9.62
N PRO A 78 0.32 -18.73 9.20
CA PRO A 78 1.62 -19.04 9.77
C PRO A 78 2.65 -17.97 9.37
N TYR A 79 3.64 -17.79 10.23
CA TYR A 79 4.71 -16.82 10.01
C TYR A 79 5.73 -17.33 8.99
N GLY A 80 6.27 -16.41 8.16
CA GLY A 80 7.33 -16.72 7.20
C GLY A 80 6.90 -17.54 5.96
N VAL A 81 5.60 -17.72 5.72
CA VAL A 81 5.09 -18.40 4.51
C VAL A 81 4.58 -17.35 3.52
N HIS A 82 5.09 -17.39 2.29
CA HIS A 82 4.65 -16.45 1.25
C HIS A 82 3.15 -16.57 0.98
N PHE A 83 2.44 -15.45 0.95
CA PHE A 83 0.97 -15.39 0.87
C PHE A 83 0.38 -16.12 -0.34
N GLY A 84 1.10 -16.12 -1.47
CA GLY A 84 0.71 -16.84 -2.68
C GLY A 84 0.65 -18.36 -2.52
N LEU A 85 1.26 -18.93 -1.47
CA LEU A 85 1.34 -20.36 -1.23
C LEU A 85 0.32 -20.86 -0.19
N LEU A 86 -0.20 -19.97 0.66
CA LEU A 86 -1.06 -20.33 1.80
C LEU A 86 -2.30 -21.11 1.39
N LYS A 87 -2.59 -22.18 2.13
CA LYS A 87 -3.77 -23.04 2.00
C LYS A 87 -4.58 -23.00 3.30
N VAL A 88 -5.81 -23.51 3.26
CA VAL A 88 -6.62 -23.70 4.47
C VAL A 88 -5.90 -24.55 5.52
N SER A 89 -5.20 -25.60 5.08
CA SER A 89 -4.44 -26.49 5.97
C SER A 89 -3.23 -25.84 6.63
N ASP A 90 -2.81 -24.64 6.18
CA ASP A 90 -1.70 -23.91 6.78
C ASP A 90 -2.16 -23.00 7.93
N MET A 91 -3.46 -22.75 8.09
CA MET A 91 -3.99 -21.83 9.10
C MET A 91 -3.78 -22.38 10.51
N VAL A 92 -3.39 -21.49 11.42
CA VAL A 92 -3.10 -21.81 12.83
C VAL A 92 -4.24 -21.27 13.69
N HIS A 93 -4.73 -22.08 14.62
CA HIS A 93 -5.80 -21.70 15.55
C HIS A 93 -5.17 -21.28 16.87
N VAL A 94 -5.51 -20.08 17.36
CA VAL A 94 -4.95 -19.48 18.56
C VAL A 94 -6.03 -19.01 19.54
N ASN A 95 -5.68 -18.90 20.82
CA ASN A 95 -6.49 -18.24 21.84
C ASN A 95 -6.33 -16.69 21.79
N GLU A 96 -6.97 -15.96 22.72
CA GLU A 96 -6.90 -14.50 22.80
C GLU A 96 -5.47 -13.95 23.03
N ASP A 97 -4.59 -14.75 23.65
CA ASP A 97 -3.20 -14.39 23.94
C ASP A 97 -2.26 -14.74 22.77
N GLY A 98 -2.78 -15.33 21.69
CA GLY A 98 -2.01 -15.71 20.50
C GLY A 98 -1.25 -17.03 20.65
N GLU A 99 -1.58 -17.83 21.67
CA GLU A 99 -1.03 -19.17 21.87
C GLU A 99 -1.76 -20.17 21.00
N ARG A 100 -1.02 -21.08 20.36
CA ARG A 100 -1.59 -22.09 19.48
C ARG A 100 -2.41 -23.11 20.29
N ILE A 101 -3.67 -23.29 19.88
CA ILE A 101 -4.61 -24.28 20.44
C ILE A 101 -5.05 -25.33 19.41
N GLY A 102 -4.68 -25.16 18.13
CA GLY A 102 -5.05 -26.10 17.07
C GLY A 102 -4.57 -25.67 15.68
N GLY A 103 -5.13 -26.30 14.64
CA GLY A 103 -4.73 -26.04 13.25
C GLY A 103 -3.31 -26.53 12.94
N ALA A 104 -2.67 -25.90 11.95
CA ALA A 104 -1.31 -26.25 11.55
C ALA A 104 -0.30 -26.09 12.69
N ASP A 105 0.66 -27.00 12.79
CA ASP A 105 1.76 -26.92 13.75
C ASP A 105 2.88 -26.01 13.23
N ARG A 106 2.62 -24.69 13.28
CA ARG A 106 3.52 -23.64 12.77
C ARG A 106 3.49 -22.41 13.67
N PRO A 107 4.59 -21.64 13.73
CA PRO A 107 4.62 -20.39 14.46
C PRO A 107 3.71 -19.34 13.81
N VAL A 108 3.20 -18.42 14.62
CA VAL A 108 2.45 -17.22 14.20
C VAL A 108 3.20 -15.97 14.62
N ASN A 109 2.89 -14.83 13.98
CA ASN A 109 3.37 -13.53 14.45
C ASN A 109 2.49 -13.05 15.63
N THR A 110 2.83 -13.47 16.85
CA THR A 110 2.07 -13.11 18.05
C THR A 110 2.01 -11.60 18.28
N ALA A 111 3.10 -10.86 18.03
CA ALA A 111 3.11 -9.40 18.17
C ALA A 111 2.11 -8.73 17.23
N GLY A 112 2.05 -9.16 15.97
CA GLY A 112 1.04 -8.70 15.01
C GLY A 112 -0.39 -9.06 15.42
N PHE A 113 -0.59 -10.25 15.97
CA PHE A 113 -1.91 -10.69 16.43
C PHE A 113 -2.42 -9.91 17.65
N ILE A 114 -1.56 -9.53 18.60
CA ILE A 114 -1.97 -8.76 19.79
C ILE A 114 -2.71 -7.47 19.41
N ILE A 115 -2.34 -6.84 18.29
CA ILE A 115 -3.06 -5.68 17.73
C ILE A 115 -4.49 -6.05 17.35
N HIS A 116 -4.65 -7.15 16.60
CA HIS A 116 -5.97 -7.63 16.17
C HIS A 116 -6.82 -8.11 17.35
N ALA A 117 -6.22 -8.77 18.35
CA ALA A 117 -6.90 -9.23 19.55
C ALA A 117 -7.57 -8.07 20.30
N ALA A 118 -6.88 -6.93 20.46
CA ALA A 118 -7.46 -5.74 21.09
C ALA A 118 -8.66 -5.16 20.30
N ILE A 119 -8.61 -5.18 18.97
CA ILE A 119 -9.72 -4.77 18.11
C ILE A 119 -10.90 -5.74 18.27
N HIS A 120 -10.66 -7.04 18.14
CA HIS A 120 -11.70 -8.06 18.28
C HIS A 120 -12.36 -8.02 19.66
N LYS A 121 -11.60 -7.75 20.72
CA LYS A 121 -12.14 -7.64 22.08
C LYS A 121 -13.05 -6.42 22.24
N ARG A 122 -12.68 -5.26 21.69
CA ARG A 122 -13.50 -4.03 21.76
C ARG A 122 -14.67 -4.02 20.79
N ARG A 123 -14.59 -4.77 19.70
CA ARG A 123 -15.58 -4.79 18.60
C ARG A 123 -16.04 -6.22 18.30
N PRO A 124 -17.03 -6.75 19.05
CA PRO A 124 -17.58 -8.09 18.82
C PRO A 124 -18.21 -8.27 17.43
N ASP A 125 -18.59 -7.17 16.77
CA ASP A 125 -19.10 -7.16 15.39
C ASP A 125 -17.99 -7.40 14.34
N ILE A 126 -16.72 -7.19 14.70
CA ILE A 126 -15.57 -7.47 13.85
C ILE A 126 -15.12 -8.92 14.06
N ASN A 127 -15.26 -9.72 13.00
CA ASN A 127 -14.80 -11.10 12.95
C ASN A 127 -13.55 -11.29 12.11
N ALA A 128 -13.24 -10.36 11.21
CA ALA A 128 -12.04 -10.43 10.39
C ALA A 128 -11.30 -9.09 10.40
N ALA A 129 -9.97 -9.15 10.45
CA ALA A 129 -9.11 -7.99 10.29
C ALA A 129 -7.92 -8.33 9.38
N CYS A 130 -7.56 -7.42 8.49
CA CYS A 130 -6.49 -7.52 7.51
C CYS A 130 -5.49 -6.39 7.75
N HIS A 131 -4.22 -6.70 7.96
CA HIS A 131 -3.15 -5.71 8.08
C HIS A 131 -1.95 -6.12 7.23
N PHE A 132 -1.49 -5.22 6.36
CA PHE A 132 -0.32 -5.45 5.50
C PHE A 132 0.46 -4.15 5.28
N HIS A 133 1.73 -4.31 4.90
CA HIS A 133 2.61 -3.21 4.52
C HIS A 133 2.55 -2.97 3.00
N SER A 134 1.33 -2.86 2.48
CA SER A 134 1.09 -2.69 1.04
C SER A 134 1.70 -1.38 0.53
N PRO A 135 2.21 -1.34 -0.72
CA PRO A 135 3.07 -0.25 -1.18
C PRO A 135 2.49 1.16 -1.01
N TYR A 136 1.25 1.37 -1.44
CA TYR A 136 0.63 2.70 -1.45
C TYR A 136 0.02 3.06 -0.11
N GLY A 137 -0.59 2.11 0.59
CA GLY A 137 -1.09 2.29 1.96
C GLY A 137 0.03 2.66 2.92
N ARG A 138 1.17 1.95 2.84
CA ARG A 138 2.38 2.32 3.59
C ARG A 138 2.89 3.70 3.22
N ALA A 139 3.01 4.01 1.92
CA ALA A 139 3.47 5.33 1.47
C ALA A 139 2.57 6.47 1.97
N TRP A 140 1.25 6.35 1.79
CA TRP A 140 0.28 7.35 2.24
C TRP A 140 0.28 7.50 3.76
N SER A 141 0.42 6.40 4.50
CA SER A 141 0.44 6.41 5.97
C SER A 141 1.52 7.32 6.56
N THR A 142 2.62 7.59 5.83
CA THR A 142 3.69 8.47 6.30
C THR A 142 3.23 9.90 6.57
N PHE A 143 2.15 10.34 5.91
CA PHE A 143 1.60 11.68 6.11
C PHE A 143 0.69 11.81 7.34
N GLY A 144 0.25 10.68 7.94
CA GLY A 144 -0.65 10.70 9.09
C GLY A 144 -1.98 11.41 8.80
N LYS A 145 -2.54 11.22 7.59
CA LYS A 145 -3.75 11.89 7.10
C LYS A 145 -4.79 10.89 6.59
N PRO A 146 -6.10 11.23 6.64
CA PRO A 146 -7.12 10.44 5.94
C PRO A 146 -6.94 10.59 4.42
N ILE A 147 -7.67 9.79 3.64
CA ILE A 147 -7.79 10.01 2.19
C ILE A 147 -8.87 11.07 1.90
N ASP A 148 -8.71 11.81 0.81
CA ASP A 148 -9.72 12.76 0.36
C ASP A 148 -10.85 12.05 -0.41
N MET A 149 -12.06 12.61 -0.38
CA MET A 149 -13.19 12.13 -1.19
C MET A 149 -13.06 12.62 -2.63
N LEU A 150 -12.17 12.00 -3.40
CA LEU A 150 -11.81 12.40 -4.77
C LEU A 150 -12.68 11.74 -5.85
N ASN A 151 -13.26 10.59 -5.55
CA ASN A 151 -14.04 9.78 -6.48
C ASN A 151 -14.98 8.80 -5.73
N GLN A 152 -15.82 8.10 -6.48
CA GLN A 152 -16.78 7.13 -5.94
C GLN A 152 -16.15 6.07 -5.02
N ASP A 153 -14.95 5.60 -5.35
CA ASP A 153 -14.27 4.54 -4.57
C ASP A 153 -13.75 5.09 -3.24
N SER A 154 -13.22 6.32 -3.21
CA SER A 154 -12.82 6.97 -1.96
C SER A 154 -14.01 7.21 -1.03
N CYS A 155 -15.22 7.43 -1.57
CA CYS A 155 -16.44 7.59 -0.76
C CYS A 155 -16.79 6.33 0.05
N MET A 156 -16.27 5.14 -0.29
CA MET A 156 -16.41 3.94 0.55
C MET A 156 -15.86 4.12 1.97
N PHE A 157 -15.02 5.14 2.19
CA PHE A 157 -14.34 5.43 3.45
C PHE A 157 -14.87 6.69 4.14
N TYR A 158 -15.86 7.37 3.57
CA TYR A 158 -16.47 8.55 4.19
C TYR A 158 -17.03 8.19 5.58
N ASN A 159 -16.60 8.92 6.60
CA ASN A 159 -16.87 8.67 8.03
C ASN A 159 -16.51 7.27 8.57
N ASP A 160 -15.77 6.46 7.81
CA ASP A 160 -15.43 5.06 8.14
C ASP A 160 -13.92 4.76 8.09
N LEU A 161 -13.10 5.82 8.06
CA LEU A 161 -11.65 5.74 8.11
C LEU A 161 -11.12 6.53 9.30
N ALA A 162 -10.40 5.85 10.17
CA ALA A 162 -9.66 6.43 11.27
C ALA A 162 -8.18 6.57 10.92
N VAL A 163 -7.49 7.48 11.60
CA VAL A 163 -6.05 7.70 11.44
C VAL A 163 -5.41 7.60 12.82
N TYR A 164 -4.54 6.61 12.98
CA TYR A 164 -3.71 6.47 14.15
C TYR A 164 -2.41 7.26 13.94
N ALA A 165 -2.33 8.44 14.55
CA ALA A 165 -1.24 9.40 14.40
C ALA A 165 -0.09 9.15 15.41
N ASN A 166 0.36 7.91 15.49
CA ASN A 166 1.50 7.50 16.32
C ASN A 166 2.15 6.25 15.73
N PHE A 167 3.37 5.93 16.17
CA PHE A 167 4.10 4.73 15.78
C PHE A 167 4.82 4.18 17.02
N GLY A 168 4.25 3.13 17.63
CA GLY A 168 4.84 2.52 18.83
C GLY A 168 6.02 1.61 18.50
N GLY A 169 5.99 0.97 17.33
CA GLY A 169 6.93 -0.09 16.98
C GLY A 169 6.62 -1.40 17.72
N VAL A 170 7.23 -2.48 17.25
CA VAL A 170 6.87 -3.87 17.62
C VAL A 170 6.94 -4.15 19.14
N VAL A 171 7.81 -3.45 19.88
CA VAL A 171 8.04 -3.66 21.31
C VAL A 171 6.80 -3.34 22.16
N PHE A 172 5.91 -2.45 21.70
CA PHE A 172 4.76 -1.97 22.46
C PHE A 172 3.42 -2.49 21.90
N ALA A 173 3.41 -3.71 21.34
CA ALA A 173 2.27 -4.26 20.61
C ALA A 173 0.96 -4.27 21.42
N LYS A 174 1.02 -4.50 22.74
CA LYS A 174 -0.17 -4.52 23.62
C LYS A 174 -0.78 -3.13 23.78
N GLU A 175 0.03 -2.14 24.16
CA GLU A 175 -0.40 -0.76 24.32
C GLU A 175 -0.81 -0.16 22.98
N GLU A 176 -0.09 -0.48 21.91
CA GLU A 176 -0.41 -0.05 20.54
C GLU A 176 -1.73 -0.66 20.07
N GLY A 177 -1.95 -1.96 20.27
CA GLY A 177 -3.23 -2.61 20.00
C GLY A 177 -4.39 -1.94 20.73
N LEU A 178 -4.18 -1.58 22.01
CA LEU A 178 -5.20 -0.86 22.78
C LEU A 178 -5.53 0.50 22.15
N ARG A 179 -4.52 1.31 21.83
CA ARG A 179 -4.72 2.64 21.23
C ARG A 179 -5.33 2.57 19.83
N LEU A 180 -4.95 1.57 19.03
CA LEU A 180 -5.50 1.35 17.69
C LEU A 180 -7.00 1.06 17.76
N ALA A 181 -7.41 0.18 18.66
CA ALA A 181 -8.82 -0.13 18.83
C ALA A 181 -9.62 1.04 19.44
N ASP A 182 -9.02 1.89 20.30
CA ASP A 182 -9.65 3.15 20.72
C ASP A 182 -9.78 4.14 19.55
N THR A 183 -8.76 4.23 18.69
CA THR A 183 -8.73 5.12 17.52
C THR A 183 -9.74 4.69 16.45
N LEU A 184 -9.92 3.39 16.25
CA LEU A 184 -10.97 2.83 15.40
C LEU A 184 -12.35 3.24 15.89
N GLY A 185 -12.53 3.22 17.22
CA GLY A 185 -13.77 3.60 17.85
C GLY A 185 -14.92 2.60 17.58
N PRO A 186 -16.17 3.01 17.89
CA PRO A 186 -17.30 2.09 17.92
C PRO A 186 -17.93 1.82 16.55
N THR A 187 -17.70 2.67 15.55
CA THR A 187 -18.41 2.59 14.27
C THR A 187 -17.52 2.28 13.08
N LYS A 188 -16.27 2.77 13.08
CA LYS A 188 -15.39 2.66 11.92
C LYS A 188 -14.83 1.24 11.75
N LYS A 189 -14.45 0.89 10.52
CA LYS A 189 -13.85 -0.41 10.17
C LYS A 189 -12.44 -0.31 9.59
N ASN A 190 -11.98 0.89 9.24
CA ASN A 190 -10.73 1.07 8.51
C ASN A 190 -9.80 2.04 9.26
N LEU A 191 -8.49 1.75 9.19
CA LEU A 191 -7.43 2.50 9.85
C LEU A 191 -6.25 2.73 8.90
N ILE A 192 -5.76 3.96 8.90
CA ILE A 192 -4.39 4.29 8.50
C ILE A 192 -3.53 4.34 9.77
N LEU A 193 -2.42 3.61 9.76
CA LEU A 193 -1.46 3.56 10.87
C LEU A 193 -0.23 4.36 10.46
N GLN A 194 -0.03 5.53 11.06
CA GLN A 194 1.02 6.47 10.65
C GLN A 194 2.39 5.79 10.62
N ASN A 195 3.14 6.01 9.53
CA ASN A 195 4.45 5.41 9.29
C ASN A 195 4.51 3.86 9.27
N HIS A 196 3.37 3.17 9.18
CA HIS A 196 3.30 1.71 9.28
C HIS A 196 2.59 1.08 8.08
N GLY A 197 1.32 1.43 7.84
CA GLY A 197 0.50 0.78 6.82
C GLY A 197 -0.98 1.02 7.03
N ILE A 198 -1.80 0.08 6.54
CA ILE A 198 -3.26 0.13 6.67
C ILE A 198 -3.80 -1.13 7.35
N LEU A 199 -4.94 -0.99 8.03
CA LEU A 199 -5.69 -2.09 8.64
C LEU A 199 -7.16 -1.91 8.31
N THR A 200 -7.78 -2.97 7.79
CA THR A 200 -9.21 -2.99 7.48
C THR A 200 -9.88 -4.16 8.19
N SER A 201 -11.17 -4.04 8.45
CA SER A 201 -11.90 -5.03 9.24
C SER A 201 -13.34 -5.20 8.75
N GLY A 202 -13.99 -6.26 9.21
CA GLY A 202 -15.37 -6.58 8.85
C GLY A 202 -15.94 -7.78 9.60
N GLY A 203 -17.23 -8.05 9.38
CA GLY A 203 -17.91 -9.23 9.89
C GLY A 203 -17.54 -10.52 9.14
N THR A 204 -16.89 -10.39 7.97
CA THR A 204 -16.38 -11.51 7.16
C THR A 204 -15.00 -11.19 6.59
N ILE A 205 -14.25 -12.23 6.20
CA ILE A 205 -12.96 -12.09 5.51
C ILE A 205 -13.11 -11.29 4.21
N ALA A 206 -14.14 -11.61 3.43
CA ALA A 206 -14.40 -10.96 2.16
C ALA A 206 -14.61 -9.46 2.33
N GLU A 207 -15.36 -9.05 3.36
CA GLU A 207 -15.55 -7.64 3.69
C GLU A 207 -14.24 -6.93 4.04
N ALA A 208 -13.49 -7.48 5.01
CA ALA A 208 -12.21 -6.91 5.43
C ALA A 208 -11.21 -6.83 4.27
N ALA A 209 -11.14 -7.87 3.44
CA ALA A 209 -10.22 -7.94 2.31
C ALA A 209 -10.62 -7.02 1.15
N ALA A 210 -11.91 -6.88 0.85
CA ALA A 210 -12.38 -5.92 -0.16
C ALA A 210 -12.09 -4.48 0.25
N PHE A 211 -12.35 -4.12 1.52
CA PHE A 211 -11.94 -2.82 2.04
C PHE A 211 -10.43 -2.62 1.93
N PHE A 212 -9.62 -3.64 2.19
CA PHE A 212 -8.16 -3.54 2.07
C PHE A 212 -7.75 -3.18 0.64
N ILE A 213 -8.28 -3.91 -0.35
CA ILE A 213 -8.01 -3.68 -1.77
C ILE A 213 -8.47 -2.28 -2.19
N ALA A 214 -9.66 -1.85 -1.75
CA ALA A 214 -10.19 -0.53 -2.06
C ALA A 214 -9.36 0.59 -1.42
N LEU A 215 -8.93 0.42 -0.16
CA LEU A 215 -8.16 1.43 0.56
C LEU A 215 -6.75 1.57 -0.02
N GLU A 216 -6.10 0.47 -0.39
CA GLU A 216 -4.81 0.49 -1.08
C GLU A 216 -4.90 1.24 -2.41
N ARG A 217 -5.94 0.97 -3.22
CA ARG A 217 -6.21 1.69 -4.48
C ARG A 217 -6.51 3.17 -4.23
N ALA A 218 -7.25 3.50 -3.18
CA ALA A 218 -7.53 4.88 -2.83
C ALA A 218 -6.27 5.64 -2.40
N CYS A 219 -5.38 5.01 -1.62
CA CYS A 219 -4.06 5.55 -1.28
C CYS A 219 -3.21 5.76 -2.54
N GLN A 220 -3.24 4.83 -3.49
CA GLN A 220 -2.56 4.98 -4.78
C GLN A 220 -3.08 6.19 -5.55
N THR A 221 -4.41 6.33 -5.69
CA THR A 221 -5.02 7.48 -6.35
C THR A 221 -4.64 8.79 -5.69
N GLN A 222 -4.70 8.85 -4.36
CA GLN A 222 -4.33 10.05 -3.60
C GLN A 222 -2.89 10.46 -3.90
N LEU A 223 -1.92 9.53 -3.83
CA LEU A 223 -0.52 9.81 -4.13
C LEU A 223 -0.32 10.34 -5.56
N LEU A 224 -1.01 9.75 -6.54
CA LEU A 224 -0.94 10.20 -7.94
C LEU A 224 -1.52 11.60 -8.13
N VAL A 225 -2.61 11.92 -7.43
CA VAL A 225 -3.23 13.26 -7.47
C VAL A 225 -2.32 14.29 -6.82
N GLU A 226 -1.80 14.03 -5.63
CA GLU A 226 -0.87 14.94 -4.92
C GLU A 226 0.40 15.22 -5.75
N ALA A 227 0.97 14.17 -6.35
CA ALA A 227 2.14 14.31 -7.23
C ALA A 227 1.84 15.16 -8.47
N SER A 228 0.62 15.05 -9.02
CA SER A 228 0.22 15.74 -10.25
C SER A 228 -0.14 17.22 -10.04
N ILE A 229 -0.47 17.64 -8.82
CA ILE A 229 -0.85 19.02 -8.49
C ILE A 229 0.38 19.93 -8.38
N THR A 230 1.50 19.40 -7.92
CA THR A 230 2.70 20.20 -7.67
C THR A 230 3.25 20.78 -8.97
N GLY A 231 3.11 22.11 -9.15
CA GLY A 231 3.64 22.84 -10.31
C GLY A 231 2.79 22.75 -11.59
N SER A 232 1.62 22.13 -11.57
CA SER A 232 0.74 22.00 -12.74
C SER A 232 -0.38 23.04 -12.81
N GLY A 233 -0.69 23.70 -11.69
CA GLY A 233 -1.85 24.59 -11.56
C GLY A 233 -3.19 23.87 -11.41
N LEU A 234 -3.21 22.53 -11.46
CA LEU A 234 -4.40 21.72 -11.21
C LEU A 234 -4.86 21.88 -9.75
N GLN A 235 -6.17 21.80 -9.54
CA GLN A 235 -6.80 21.86 -8.21
C GLN A 235 -7.62 20.59 -7.98
N LYS A 236 -7.67 20.13 -6.73
CA LYS A 236 -8.58 19.04 -6.33
C LYS A 236 -10.01 19.55 -6.35
N THR A 237 -10.92 18.72 -6.87
CA THR A 237 -12.36 18.87 -6.68
C THR A 237 -12.83 17.70 -5.84
N PHE A 238 -13.49 17.99 -4.73
CA PHE A 238 -13.96 16.97 -3.80
C PHE A 238 -15.43 16.62 -4.10
N VAL A 239 -15.79 15.37 -3.86
CA VAL A 239 -17.19 14.96 -3.75
C VAL A 239 -17.78 15.63 -2.51
N GLY A 240 -18.98 16.21 -2.63
CA GLY A 240 -19.67 16.85 -1.52
C GLY A 240 -20.08 15.85 -0.43
N ASP A 241 -20.24 16.33 0.80
CA ASP A 241 -20.53 15.48 1.96
C ASP A 241 -21.82 14.66 1.82
N GLU A 242 -22.86 15.23 1.19
CA GLU A 242 -24.13 14.53 0.93
C GLU A 242 -23.94 13.41 -0.09
N GLU A 243 -23.27 13.69 -1.21
CA GLU A 243 -22.97 12.68 -2.23
C GLU A 243 -22.00 11.61 -1.71
N ALA A 244 -21.04 11.99 -0.87
CA ALA A 244 -20.09 11.07 -0.25
C ALA A 244 -20.82 10.12 0.72
N GLN A 245 -21.72 10.64 1.56
CA GLN A 245 -22.54 9.81 2.45
C GLN A 245 -23.49 8.91 1.67
N TYR A 246 -24.22 9.43 0.69
CA TYR A 246 -25.11 8.64 -0.18
C TYR A 246 -24.34 7.50 -0.86
N THR A 247 -23.14 7.82 -1.37
CA THR A 247 -22.29 6.82 -2.01
C THR A 247 -21.79 5.80 -0.99
N LYS A 248 -21.34 6.22 0.19
CA LYS A 248 -20.92 5.32 1.29
C LYS A 248 -22.01 4.33 1.67
N ASP A 249 -23.25 4.79 1.80
CA ASP A 249 -24.40 3.95 2.15
C ASP A 249 -24.72 2.93 1.05
N GLY A 250 -24.43 3.26 -0.21
CA GLY A 250 -24.60 2.38 -1.36
C GLY A 250 -23.43 1.45 -1.65
N THR A 251 -22.20 1.81 -1.29
CA THR A 251 -20.99 1.09 -1.73
C THR A 251 -20.16 0.50 -0.59
N GLY A 252 -20.29 0.99 0.64
CA GLY A 252 -19.50 0.57 1.80
C GLY A 252 -20.20 -0.40 2.75
N THR A 253 -21.23 -1.12 2.28
CA THR A 253 -21.98 -2.11 3.08
C THR A 253 -21.33 -3.50 3.03
N PRO A 254 -21.58 -4.38 4.03
CA PRO A 254 -20.99 -5.72 4.05
C PRO A 254 -21.26 -6.54 2.78
N GLU A 255 -22.48 -6.50 2.24
CA GLU A 255 -22.81 -7.30 1.06
C GLU A 255 -22.22 -6.71 -0.22
N VAL A 256 -22.07 -5.39 -0.31
CA VAL A 256 -21.39 -4.79 -1.46
C VAL A 256 -19.90 -5.12 -1.40
N MET A 257 -19.27 -5.08 -0.22
CA MET A 257 -17.89 -5.52 -0.08
C MET A 257 -17.71 -7.01 -0.40
N TYR A 258 -18.66 -7.86 -0.02
CA TYR A 258 -18.68 -9.26 -0.47
C TYR A 258 -18.74 -9.38 -1.99
N MET A 259 -19.63 -8.62 -2.63
CA MET A 259 -19.75 -8.56 -4.09
C MET A 259 -18.47 -8.04 -4.77
N GLN A 260 -17.71 -7.13 -4.14
CA GLN A 260 -16.42 -6.65 -4.66
C GLN A 260 -15.30 -7.70 -4.51
N PHE A 261 -15.32 -8.49 -3.42
CA PHE A 261 -14.35 -9.56 -3.19
C PHE A 261 -14.52 -10.75 -4.15
N GLU A 262 -15.78 -11.12 -4.41
CA GLU A 262 -16.12 -12.38 -5.07
C GLU A 262 -15.49 -12.56 -6.47
N PRO A 263 -15.45 -11.56 -7.37
CA PRO A 263 -14.77 -11.69 -8.66
C PRO A 263 -13.27 -11.98 -8.53
N GLU A 264 -12.60 -11.34 -7.58
CA GLU A 264 -11.17 -11.54 -7.34
C GLU A 264 -10.89 -12.94 -6.80
N TYR A 265 -11.78 -13.44 -5.93
CA TYR A 265 -11.73 -14.78 -5.37
C TYR A 265 -12.00 -15.87 -6.43
N GLN A 266 -13.04 -15.70 -7.24
CA GLN A 266 -13.34 -16.62 -8.34
C GLN A 266 -12.20 -16.67 -9.37
N TYR A 267 -11.54 -15.55 -9.65
CA TYR A 267 -10.36 -15.54 -10.51
C TYR A 267 -9.19 -16.35 -9.92
N ILE A 268 -8.95 -16.23 -8.61
CA ILE A 268 -7.95 -17.03 -7.89
C ILE A 268 -8.29 -18.53 -7.97
N LEU A 269 -9.54 -18.92 -7.71
CA LEU A 269 -9.98 -20.32 -7.81
C LEU A 269 -9.82 -20.88 -9.22
N ALA A 270 -10.26 -20.14 -10.24
CA ALA A 270 -10.16 -20.55 -11.63
C ALA A 270 -8.70 -20.75 -12.08
N ARG A 271 -7.77 -19.92 -11.60
CA ARG A 271 -6.33 -20.12 -11.86
C ARG A 271 -5.83 -21.41 -11.25
N MET A 272 -6.18 -21.71 -9.99
CA MET A 272 -5.73 -22.94 -9.32
C MET A 272 -6.23 -24.21 -10.02
N LEU A 273 -7.50 -24.21 -10.42
CA LEU A 273 -8.07 -25.35 -11.14
C LEU A 273 -7.39 -25.57 -12.49
N LYS A 274 -7.00 -24.50 -13.19
CA LYS A 274 -6.19 -24.62 -14.42
C LYS A 274 -4.83 -25.25 -14.14
N TYR A 275 -4.11 -24.83 -13.09
CA TYR A 275 -2.82 -25.44 -12.75
C TYR A 275 -2.96 -26.94 -12.46
N GLN A 276 -3.94 -27.34 -11.65
CA GLN A 276 -4.19 -28.74 -11.33
C GLN A 276 -4.51 -29.59 -12.58
N ARG A 277 -5.28 -29.05 -13.53
CA ARG A 277 -5.70 -29.78 -14.74
C ARG A 277 -4.54 -30.05 -15.72
N PHE A 278 -3.49 -29.23 -15.71
CA PHE A 278 -2.32 -29.41 -16.58
C PHE A 278 -1.20 -30.26 -15.93
N GLY A 279 -1.43 -30.89 -14.78
CA GLY A 279 -0.42 -31.71 -14.10
C GLY A 279 0.78 -30.90 -13.59
N LEU A 280 0.73 -29.57 -13.68
CA LEU A 280 1.63 -28.68 -12.98
C LEU A 280 1.14 -28.67 -11.54
N GLY A 281 1.92 -29.22 -10.62
CA GLY A 281 1.61 -29.17 -9.19
C GLY A 281 1.40 -27.73 -8.71
N ASN A 282 1.17 -27.52 -7.41
CA ASN A 282 1.01 -26.17 -6.82
C ASN A 282 2.25 -25.24 -6.95
N GLU A 283 3.17 -25.55 -7.86
CA GLU A 283 4.38 -24.79 -8.15
C GLU A 283 4.07 -23.72 -9.21
N PHE A 284 4.22 -22.46 -8.80
CA PHE A 284 4.44 -21.37 -9.74
C PHE A 284 5.64 -21.73 -10.62
N PRO A 285 5.54 -21.69 -11.96
CA PRO A 285 6.67 -21.95 -12.82
C PRO A 285 7.55 -20.68 -12.85
N LEU A 286 8.36 -20.47 -11.83
CA LEU A 286 9.59 -19.72 -12.01
C LEU A 286 10.68 -20.76 -12.21
N LYS A 287 10.90 -21.17 -13.47
CA LYS A 287 12.24 -21.64 -13.82
C LYS A 287 13.17 -20.46 -13.54
N PRO A 288 14.22 -20.62 -12.72
CA PRO A 288 15.30 -19.64 -12.69
C PRO A 288 15.77 -19.43 -14.13
N ILE A 289 16.04 -18.19 -14.52
CA ILE A 289 16.76 -17.91 -15.77
C ILE A 289 18.19 -18.42 -15.56
N GLY A 290 18.35 -19.74 -15.66
CA GLY A 290 19.62 -20.42 -15.79
C GLY A 290 20.05 -20.30 -17.24
N VAL A 291 21.21 -19.69 -17.42
CA VAL A 291 22.04 -19.66 -18.63
C VAL A 291 21.66 -20.78 -19.61
N ILE A 292 21.12 -20.40 -20.78
CA ILE A 292 20.89 -21.33 -21.89
C ILE A 292 22.26 -21.81 -22.37
N ALA A 293 22.71 -22.94 -21.86
CA ALA A 293 23.72 -23.74 -22.53
C ALA A 293 23.10 -24.23 -23.85
N ARG A 294 23.66 -23.78 -24.97
CA ARG A 294 23.26 -24.23 -26.31
C ARG A 294 23.41 -25.76 -26.37
N SER A 295 22.30 -26.45 -26.56
CA SER A 295 22.29 -27.84 -27.00
C SER A 295 21.33 -27.97 -28.18
N THR A 296 21.83 -28.65 -29.20
CA THR A 296 21.33 -28.73 -30.56
C THR A 296 20.04 -29.54 -30.70
N ARG A 297 19.11 -28.99 -31.50
CA ARG A 297 18.00 -29.64 -32.26
C ARG A 297 17.34 -30.90 -31.66
N ALA A 298 16.09 -30.74 -31.24
CA ALA A 298 15.00 -31.67 -31.58
C ALA A 298 13.65 -30.93 -31.51
N ASN A 299 12.76 -31.25 -32.45
CA ASN A 299 11.42 -30.67 -32.62
C ASN A 299 10.62 -30.62 -31.31
N VAL A 300 10.12 -29.44 -30.95
CA VAL A 300 9.08 -29.24 -29.92
C VAL A 300 7.92 -28.49 -30.59
N PRO A 301 6.67 -28.96 -30.48
CA PRO A 301 5.52 -28.25 -31.03
C PRO A 301 5.30 -26.92 -30.30
N GLU A 302 4.86 -25.94 -31.07
CA GLU A 302 4.68 -24.53 -30.70
C GLU A 302 3.86 -24.38 -29.40
N MET A 303 4.55 -24.07 -28.30
CA MET A 303 3.91 -23.70 -27.03
C MET A 303 3.27 -22.33 -27.18
N ALA A 304 1.95 -22.28 -26.98
CA ALA A 304 1.21 -21.03 -26.82
C ALA A 304 1.84 -20.19 -25.69
N VAL A 305 2.49 -19.10 -26.08
CA VAL A 305 3.03 -18.10 -25.16
C VAL A 305 1.86 -17.49 -24.39
N ILE A 306 1.74 -17.84 -23.11
CA ILE A 306 0.86 -17.15 -22.18
C ILE A 306 1.46 -15.76 -21.97
N ARG A 307 0.93 -14.75 -22.66
CA ARG A 307 1.19 -13.34 -22.32
C ARG A 307 0.47 -13.06 -21.02
N GLU A 308 1.22 -12.83 -19.95
CA GLU A 308 0.67 -12.39 -18.67
C GLU A 308 0.09 -10.96 -18.78
N SER A 309 -0.90 -10.71 -17.93
CA SER A 309 -1.69 -9.47 -17.80
C SER A 309 -0.82 -8.20 -17.61
N PRO A 310 -1.23 -7.01 -18.10
CA PRO A 310 -0.39 -5.80 -18.14
C PRO A 310 -0.12 -5.11 -16.79
N TYR A 311 -0.38 -5.74 -15.64
CA TYR A 311 -0.31 -5.08 -14.33
C TYR A 311 1.02 -5.20 -13.59
N THR A 312 2.02 -5.86 -14.16
CA THR A 312 3.36 -6.00 -13.56
C THR A 312 4.47 -5.66 -14.55
N ASP A 313 4.26 -4.65 -15.39
CA ASP A 313 5.33 -4.14 -16.23
C ASP A 313 5.99 -2.93 -15.56
N THR A 314 6.96 -3.19 -14.67
CA THR A 314 7.83 -2.18 -14.07
C THR A 314 8.49 -1.30 -15.13
N ALA A 315 8.62 -1.77 -16.38
CA ALA A 315 9.11 -0.97 -17.49
C ALA A 315 8.13 0.13 -17.93
N ARG A 316 6.81 -0.06 -17.79
CA ARG A 316 5.80 0.98 -18.10
C ARG A 316 5.75 2.09 -17.05
N ILE A 317 5.93 1.75 -15.77
CA ILE A 317 6.01 2.75 -14.68
C ILE A 317 7.25 3.62 -14.88
N ASN A 318 8.40 3.01 -15.21
CA ASN A 318 9.62 3.75 -15.53
C ASN A 318 9.47 4.61 -16.80
N ALA A 319 8.76 4.12 -17.82
CA ALA A 319 8.47 4.90 -19.03
C ALA A 319 7.54 6.09 -18.76
N GLN A 320 6.53 5.95 -17.88
CA GLN A 320 5.64 7.05 -17.49
C GLN A 320 6.37 8.10 -16.64
N LEU A 321 7.23 7.68 -15.69
CA LEU A 321 8.06 8.61 -14.91
C LEU A 321 9.08 9.35 -15.78
N GLN A 322 9.67 8.70 -16.78
CA GLN A 322 10.55 9.35 -17.75
C GLN A 322 9.80 10.33 -18.66
N GLN A 323 8.55 10.06 -19.03
CA GLN A 323 7.75 11.01 -19.82
C GLN A 323 7.36 12.27 -19.02
N VAL A 324 7.09 12.16 -17.72
CA VAL A 324 6.83 13.33 -16.85
C VAL A 324 8.09 14.18 -16.67
N SER A 325 9.27 13.55 -16.53
CA SER A 325 10.56 14.25 -16.49
C SER A 325 10.93 14.92 -17.83
N ALA A 326 10.57 14.30 -18.96
CA ALA A 326 10.77 14.87 -20.30
C ALA A 326 9.83 16.06 -20.59
N PHE A 327 8.66 16.12 -19.95
CA PHE A 327 7.74 17.25 -20.08
C PHE A 327 8.26 18.48 -19.33
N GLN A 328 8.81 18.31 -18.11
CA GLN A 328 9.39 19.39 -17.32
C GLN A 328 10.67 20.00 -17.93
N SER A 329 11.45 19.19 -18.66
CA SER A 329 12.67 19.67 -19.34
C SER A 329 12.41 20.38 -20.67
N ARG A 330 11.25 20.16 -21.31
CA ARG A 330 10.87 20.84 -22.55
C ARG A 330 10.26 22.23 -22.35
N THR A 331 9.79 22.56 -21.15
CA THR A 331 9.22 23.90 -20.86
C THR A 331 10.29 24.96 -20.55
N VAL A 332 11.57 24.59 -20.41
CA VAL A 332 12.67 25.51 -20.05
C VAL A 332 13.53 25.93 -21.26
N ILE A 333 13.22 25.50 -22.48
CA ILE A 333 13.98 25.90 -23.68
C ILE A 333 13.02 26.50 -24.73
N GLY A 334 12.50 27.69 -24.42
CA GLY A 334 11.78 28.56 -25.36
C GLY A 334 12.67 29.71 -25.79
N GLN A 335 12.97 29.76 -27.09
CA GLN A 335 13.84 30.72 -27.77
C GLN A 335 13.36 32.18 -27.63
N HIS A 336 14.28 33.09 -27.33
CA HIS A 336 14.09 34.54 -27.49
C HIS A 336 14.32 34.93 -28.96
N PRO A 337 13.41 35.66 -29.63
CA PRO A 337 13.71 36.30 -30.90
C PRO A 337 14.33 37.69 -30.68
N ASP A 338 15.30 37.97 -31.53
CA ASP A 338 16.07 39.19 -31.72
C ASP A 338 15.19 40.41 -32.01
N ARG A 339 15.41 41.53 -31.31
CA ARG A 339 14.99 42.88 -31.74
C ARG A 339 15.97 43.94 -31.22
N SER A 340 16.69 44.50 -32.17
CA SER A 340 17.46 45.74 -32.09
C SER A 340 16.53 46.96 -32.13
N VAL A 341 16.64 47.89 -31.16
CA VAL A 341 16.40 49.34 -31.35
C VAL A 341 17.26 50.14 -30.35
N ASN A 342 17.77 51.26 -30.85
CA ASN A 342 18.77 52.20 -30.34
C ASN A 342 18.32 53.12 -29.18
N ARG A 343 19.27 53.39 -28.27
CA ARG A 343 19.62 54.64 -27.53
C ARG A 343 18.55 55.62 -27.02
N GLY A 344 18.67 55.96 -25.73
CA GLY A 344 18.20 57.21 -25.12
C GLY A 344 18.58 57.32 -23.63
N ASN A 345 19.43 58.30 -23.30
CA ASN A 345 20.09 58.56 -22.01
C ASN A 345 19.17 58.85 -20.79
N GLY A 346 19.70 58.60 -19.58
CA GLY A 346 19.62 59.56 -18.45
C GLY A 346 19.12 59.02 -17.10
N GLN A 347 20.06 58.81 -16.16
CA GLN A 347 20.07 59.08 -14.69
C GLN A 347 18.77 58.93 -13.85
N GLU A 348 18.73 58.44 -12.60
CA GLU A 348 19.71 58.03 -11.58
C GLU A 348 18.96 57.32 -10.42
N ALA A 349 19.66 56.40 -9.75
CA ALA A 349 19.62 55.98 -8.33
C ALA A 349 18.29 55.68 -7.58
N GLY A 350 18.23 54.48 -6.97
CA GLY A 350 17.39 54.19 -5.80
C GLY A 350 17.13 52.70 -5.53
N ASN A 351 18.06 52.03 -4.84
CA ASN A 351 17.98 50.63 -4.42
C ASN A 351 16.77 50.31 -3.52
N LEU A 352 16.03 49.24 -3.83
CA LEU A 352 15.13 48.52 -2.93
C LEU A 352 15.71 47.12 -2.67
N ASN A 353 16.04 46.83 -1.41
CA ASN A 353 16.41 45.48 -0.94
C ASN A 353 15.17 44.83 -0.32
N GLU A 354 14.65 43.78 -0.96
CA GLU A 354 13.68 42.85 -0.39
C GLU A 354 14.39 41.76 0.43
N GLY A 355 14.11 41.69 1.73
CA GLY A 355 14.56 40.63 2.61
C GLY A 355 13.61 39.42 2.60
N ARG A 356 13.92 38.39 1.81
CA ARG A 356 13.41 37.02 2.06
C ARG A 356 14.33 36.32 3.06
N ARG A 357 13.79 35.98 4.22
CA ARG A 357 14.45 35.11 5.21
C ARG A 357 14.45 33.67 4.71
N SER A 358 15.62 33.15 4.36
CA SER A 358 15.89 31.73 4.21
C SER A 358 16.48 31.20 5.52
N TYR A 359 15.81 30.24 6.16
CA TYR A 359 16.39 29.48 7.26
C TYR A 359 17.37 28.47 6.66
N ARG A 360 18.66 28.67 6.92
CA ARG A 360 19.71 27.69 6.62
C ARG A 360 19.98 26.90 7.91
N LEU A 361 19.73 25.60 7.86
CA LEU A 361 20.17 24.67 8.91
C LEU A 361 21.69 24.52 8.75
N GLU A 362 22.47 25.22 9.57
CA GLU A 362 23.91 24.99 9.67
C GLU A 362 24.14 23.76 10.55
N ILE A 363 24.54 22.65 9.93
CA ILE A 363 25.09 21.51 10.64
C ILE A 363 26.56 21.85 10.90
N GLY A 364 26.84 22.37 12.10
CA GLY A 364 28.19 22.67 12.55
C GLY A 364 29.01 21.40 12.71
N LEU A 365 30.02 21.22 11.86
CA LEU A 365 31.14 20.31 12.13
C LEU A 365 32.15 21.08 12.99
N PRO A 366 32.56 20.56 14.16
CA PRO A 366 33.49 21.27 15.02
C PRO A 366 34.88 21.33 14.39
N GLY A 367 35.37 22.56 14.19
CA GLY A 367 36.72 22.84 13.72
C GLY A 367 37.76 22.62 14.81
N LEU A 368 38.88 22.04 14.40
CA LEU A 368 40.15 22.07 15.11
C LEU A 368 40.76 23.47 15.00
N GLY A 369 41.15 24.04 16.15
CA GLY A 369 41.87 25.31 16.23
C GLY A 369 42.57 25.49 17.58
N SER A 370 43.87 25.18 17.59
CA SER A 370 44.98 25.79 18.36
C SER A 370 44.94 25.92 19.90
N GLY A 371 45.90 25.23 20.56
CA GLY A 371 46.91 25.89 21.41
C GLY A 371 46.87 25.69 22.93
N GLN A 372 47.87 24.94 23.45
CA GLN A 372 48.50 24.99 24.80
C GLN A 372 47.58 24.75 26.04
N GLU A 373 47.89 23.94 27.06
CA GLU A 373 49.14 23.59 27.76
C GLU A 373 48.93 22.34 28.66
N ALA A 374 50.00 21.54 28.83
CA ALA A 374 50.42 20.66 29.94
C ALA A 374 49.40 19.89 30.84
N ALA A 375 49.49 18.55 30.88
CA ALA A 375 50.16 17.79 31.96
C ALA A 375 49.79 16.27 31.98
N ALA A 376 50.83 15.44 31.90
CA ALA A 376 51.07 14.10 32.50
C ALA A 376 49.98 13.00 32.53
N GLY A 377 50.32 11.80 32.03
CA GLY A 377 49.69 10.54 32.46
C GLY A 377 49.74 9.36 31.47
N ASN A 378 50.92 8.75 31.32
CA ASN A 378 51.30 7.35 31.02
C ASN A 378 50.37 6.28 30.39
N ASP A 379 51.05 5.45 29.60
CA ASP A 379 50.86 4.03 29.21
C ASP A 379 49.86 3.73 28.06
N ALA A 380 50.31 3.55 26.81
CA ALA A 380 51.04 2.41 26.22
C ALA A 380 50.14 1.20 25.90
N ASP A 381 49.68 1.09 24.64
CA ASP A 381 49.95 -0.06 23.75
C ASP A 381 49.13 0.01 22.43
N SER A 382 49.86 0.08 21.31
CA SER A 382 49.46 -0.30 19.95
C SER A 382 50.71 -0.90 19.29
N PRO A 383 50.62 -1.84 18.33
CA PRO A 383 50.28 -1.52 16.92
C PRO A 383 49.43 -2.65 16.25
N SER A 384 48.79 -2.50 15.09
CA SER A 384 49.34 -2.09 13.80
C SER A 384 48.25 -1.83 12.76
N LEU A 385 48.31 -0.66 12.12
CA LEU A 385 47.72 -0.37 10.81
C LEU A 385 48.82 -0.50 9.75
N CYS A 386 48.52 -1.17 8.64
CA CYS A 386 49.42 -1.28 7.48
C CYS A 386 49.08 -0.19 6.46
N GLU A 387 50.11 0.60 6.12
CA GLU A 387 50.16 1.56 5.02
C GLU A 387 50.21 0.89 3.65
N SER A 388 49.34 1.31 2.73
CA SER A 388 49.75 1.48 1.33
C SER A 388 49.13 2.76 0.73
N CYS A 389 49.96 3.80 0.75
CA CYS A 389 50.13 4.89 -0.22
C CYS A 389 49.01 5.11 -1.27
N ARG A 390 48.28 6.23 -1.20
CA ARG A 390 48.62 7.55 -1.78
C ARG A 390 48.61 7.62 -3.33
N GLY A 391 47.67 8.41 -3.86
CA GLY A 391 47.89 9.22 -5.07
C GLY A 391 46.68 9.32 -6.02
N LEU A 392 45.91 10.41 -5.96
CA LEU A 392 45.97 11.53 -6.91
C LEU A 392 44.77 12.48 -6.72
N HIS A 393 45.04 13.72 -6.36
CA HIS A 393 44.10 14.84 -6.47
C HIS A 393 44.40 15.58 -7.79
N LYS A 394 43.42 15.67 -8.71
CA LYS A 394 43.13 16.81 -9.60
C LYS A 394 42.16 16.38 -10.72
N THR A 395 40.96 16.95 -10.71
CA THR A 395 40.39 17.82 -11.77
C THR A 395 38.86 17.74 -11.77
N ILE A 396 38.24 18.90 -11.61
CA ILE A 396 36.79 19.15 -11.71
C ILE A 396 36.35 18.91 -13.16
N ASN A 397 35.35 18.07 -13.39
CA ASN A 397 34.28 18.40 -14.34
C ASN A 397 33.04 17.51 -14.19
N LYS A 398 31.89 18.16 -14.36
CA LYS A 398 30.53 17.62 -14.43
C LYS A 398 30.47 16.24 -15.08
N SER A 399 29.80 15.27 -14.45
CA SER A 399 29.06 14.23 -15.18
C SER A 399 28.03 13.55 -14.28
N ILE A 400 26.83 13.46 -14.83
CA ILE A 400 25.64 12.76 -14.35
C ILE A 400 25.98 11.27 -14.18
N PHE A 401 25.76 10.70 -12.99
CA PHE A 401 25.82 9.25 -12.82
C PHE A 401 24.53 8.63 -13.34
N VAL A 402 24.58 8.18 -14.60
CA VAL A 402 23.76 7.08 -15.10
C VAL A 402 24.48 5.80 -14.71
N VAL A 403 23.90 5.01 -13.81
CA VAL A 403 24.41 3.66 -13.50
C VAL A 403 24.04 2.75 -14.66
N ALA A 404 24.98 2.55 -15.59
CA ALA A 404 24.98 1.44 -16.50
C ALA A 404 25.54 0.22 -15.76
N ILE A 405 24.72 -0.81 -15.57
CA ILE A 405 25.18 -2.11 -15.06
C ILE A 405 25.89 -2.81 -16.22
N GLY A 406 27.22 -2.84 -16.17
CA GLY A 406 28.07 -3.58 -17.08
C GLY A 406 28.27 -5.01 -16.60
N ASP A 407 28.12 -5.95 -17.53
CA ASP A 407 28.42 -7.37 -17.38
C ASP A 407 29.90 -7.64 -17.02
N ASN A 408 30.10 -8.80 -16.40
CA ASN A 408 31.35 -9.49 -16.04
C ASN A 408 31.98 -9.10 -14.71
N LEU A 409 31.88 -10.02 -13.74
CA LEU A 409 33.03 -10.54 -12.98
C LEU A 409 32.63 -11.89 -12.36
N SER A 410 33.31 -12.94 -12.82
CA SER A 410 33.30 -14.29 -12.25
C SER A 410 34.23 -14.36 -11.04
N PHE A 411 33.74 -14.89 -9.92
CA PHE A 411 34.41 -15.87 -9.04
C PHE A 411 33.38 -16.49 -8.09
#